data_AF-A0A2W4W114-F1
#
_entry.id   AF-A0A2W4W114-F1
#
_cell.length_a   1.000
_cell.length_b   1.000
_cell.length_c   1.000
_cell.angle_alpha   90.00
_cell.angle_beta   90.00
_cell.angle_gamma   90.00
#
_symmetry.space_group_name_H-M   'P 1'
#
loop_
_entity.id
_entity.type
_entity.pdbx_description
1 polymer ?
#
loop_
_entity_poly.entity_id
_entity_poly.type
_entity_poly.pdbx_seq_one_letter_code
_entity_poly.pdbx_strand_id
1 'polypeptide(L)'
;MEASGQLPKLDRSVDIRGPDNDNNGIRDDIDAWIATQPISDEQKRAARQMARVQQSKILADLNDKAALQALGDRSMAGVKCLRLSFMPEYQKGYDLGSQLEAMMANTKARTKQYIAYNRARSGSVTELPSGTTCEP
;
A
#
# COMPACT_ATOMS: atom_id res chain seq x y z
N MET A 1 12.02 -18.32 16.03
CA MET A 1 11.14 -17.58 15.10
C MET A 1 12.02 -16.72 14.20
N GLU A 2 12.90 -17.36 13.42
CA GLU A 2 13.76 -16.70 12.44
C GLU A 2 14.12 -17.76 11.40
N ALA A 3 13.46 -17.71 10.24
CA ALA A 3 13.81 -18.53 9.10
C ALA A 3 13.73 -17.62 7.88
N SER A 4 14.87 -17.47 7.21
CA SER A 4 15.08 -16.79 5.93
C SER A 4 15.38 -15.27 5.98
N GLY A 5 16.64 -14.95 6.32
CA GLY A 5 17.48 -14.00 5.57
C GLY A 5 17.00 -12.54 5.39
N GLN A 6 17.55 -11.65 6.23
CA GLN A 6 17.51 -10.19 6.15
C GLN A 6 16.10 -9.56 6.09
N LEU A 7 15.63 -9.11 7.25
CA LEU A 7 14.58 -8.10 7.31
C LEU A 7 14.93 -6.95 6.36
N PRO A 8 14.01 -6.50 5.50
CA PRO A 8 14.28 -5.36 4.64
C PRO A 8 14.76 -4.19 5.47
N LYS A 9 15.84 -3.53 5.02
CA LYS A 9 16.30 -2.29 5.63
C LYS A 9 15.33 -1.18 5.27
N LEU A 10 14.23 -1.12 6.01
CA LEU A 10 13.19 -0.11 5.81
C LEU A 10 13.67 1.24 6.33
N ASP A 11 13.26 2.31 5.64
CA ASP A 11 13.43 3.68 6.09
C ASP A 11 12.64 3.88 7.39
N ARG A 12 13.34 4.37 8.42
CA ARG A 12 12.76 4.72 9.72
C ARG A 12 13.00 6.19 10.07
N SER A 13 13.21 7.03 9.06
CA SER A 13 13.42 8.45 9.24
C SER A 13 12.21 9.12 9.91
N VAL A 14 12.44 10.32 10.45
CA VAL A 14 11.38 11.13 11.05
C VAL A 14 10.46 11.76 10.01
N ASP A 15 10.90 11.84 8.75
CA ASP A 15 10.06 12.27 7.66
C ASP A 15 9.00 11.21 7.36
N ILE A 16 7.74 11.61 7.51
CA ILE A 16 6.61 10.71 7.33
C ILE A 16 6.51 10.23 5.87
N ARG A 17 6.88 11.09 4.90
CA ARG A 17 6.95 10.74 3.49
C ARG A 17 8.09 9.76 3.23
N GLY A 18 9.28 10.11 3.70
CA GLY A 18 10.50 9.37 3.40
C GLY A 18 10.94 9.56 1.95
N PRO A 19 12.07 8.95 1.54
CA PRO A 19 12.60 9.09 0.19
C PRO A 19 11.66 8.50 -0.87
N ASP A 20 11.41 9.26 -1.93
CA ASP A 20 10.61 8.90 -3.12
C ASP A 20 11.23 9.68 -4.29
N ASN A 21 12.41 9.23 -4.74
CA ASN A 21 13.28 10.02 -5.62
C ASN A 21 12.78 10.05 -7.06
N ASP A 22 12.08 9.00 -7.50
CA ASP A 22 11.48 8.92 -8.83
C ASP A 22 10.07 9.52 -8.89
N ASN A 23 9.55 10.00 -7.74
CA ASN A 23 8.22 10.60 -7.57
C ASN A 23 7.09 9.68 -8.06
N ASN A 24 7.26 8.37 -7.93
CA ASN A 24 6.23 7.42 -8.31
C ASN A 24 5.14 7.25 -7.23
N GLY A 25 5.29 7.92 -6.09
CA GLY A 25 4.35 7.90 -4.98
C GLY A 25 4.53 6.72 -4.02
N ILE A 26 5.66 6.02 -4.10
CA ILE A 26 6.07 4.92 -3.23
C ILE A 26 7.40 5.32 -2.59
N ARG A 27 7.62 4.87 -1.36
CA ARG A 27 8.90 5.08 -0.69
C ARG A 27 9.96 4.16 -1.30
N ASP A 28 11.15 4.66 -1.58
CA ASP A 28 12.20 3.95 -2.33
C ASP A 28 12.59 2.58 -1.71
N ASP A 29 12.60 2.46 -0.38
CA ASP A 29 12.87 1.21 0.34
C ASP A 29 11.80 0.12 0.09
N ILE A 30 10.56 0.54 -0.10
CA ILE A 30 9.43 -0.34 -0.40
C ILE A 30 9.47 -0.79 -1.85
N ASP A 31 9.78 0.11 -2.77
CA ASP A 31 9.96 -0.24 -4.18
C ASP A 31 11.11 -1.23 -4.39
N ALA A 32 12.24 -0.96 -3.74
CA ALA A 32 13.39 -1.88 -3.73
C ALA A 32 13.00 -3.26 -3.19
N TRP A 33 12.23 -3.30 -2.10
CA TRP A 33 11.75 -4.58 -1.55
C TRP A 33 10.75 -5.31 -2.47
N ILE A 34 9.83 -4.60 -3.13
CA ILE A 34 8.92 -5.21 -4.12
C ILE A 34 9.73 -5.80 -5.29
N ALA A 35 10.78 -5.10 -5.73
CA ALA A 35 11.62 -5.56 -6.83
C ALA A 35 12.33 -6.89 -6.54
N THR A 36 12.71 -7.15 -5.27
CA THR A 36 13.36 -8.40 -4.85
C THR A 36 12.40 -9.57 -4.67
N GLN A 37 11.09 -9.36 -4.69
CA GLN A 37 10.13 -10.44 -4.46
C GLN A 37 10.15 -11.47 -5.61
N PRO A 38 10.12 -12.78 -5.32
CA PRO A 38 10.10 -13.84 -6.33
C PRO A 38 8.69 -14.05 -6.89
N ILE A 39 8.10 -12.98 -7.42
CA ILE A 39 6.76 -12.92 -8.01
C ILE A 39 6.85 -12.36 -9.44
N SER A 40 5.81 -12.54 -10.25
CA SER A 40 5.81 -12.07 -11.64
C SER A 40 5.82 -10.55 -11.74
N ASP A 41 6.20 -10.00 -12.90
CA ASP A 41 6.17 -8.55 -13.11
C ASP A 41 4.76 -7.96 -12.99
N GLU A 42 3.74 -8.72 -13.39
CA GLU A 42 2.34 -8.34 -13.18
C GLU A 42 2.00 -8.22 -11.69
N GLN A 43 2.42 -9.21 -10.89
CA GLN A 43 2.23 -9.19 -9.44
C GLN A 43 3.02 -8.06 -8.77
N LYS A 44 4.23 -7.73 -9.26
CA LYS A 44 4.99 -6.55 -8.81
C LYS A 44 4.28 -5.25 -9.15
N ARG A 45 3.67 -5.12 -10.34
CA ARG A 45 2.87 -3.93 -10.69
C ARG A 45 1.66 -3.77 -9.76
N ALA A 46 0.93 -4.85 -9.49
CA ALA A 46 -0.17 -4.84 -8.53
C ALA A 46 0.29 -4.47 -7.10
N ALA A 47 1.45 -4.99 -6.67
CA ALA A 47 2.05 -4.65 -5.38
C ALA A 47 2.43 -3.17 -5.29
N ARG A 48 2.99 -2.57 -6.36
CA ARG A 48 3.29 -1.14 -6.44
C ARG A 48 2.03 -0.28 -6.38
N GLN A 49 0.97 -0.67 -7.08
CA GLN A 49 -0.32 0.00 -6.98
C GLN A 49 -0.84 0.01 -5.53
N MET A 50 -0.78 -1.13 -4.84
CA MET A 50 -1.13 -1.21 -3.43
C MET A 50 -0.22 -0.33 -2.55
N ALA A 51 1.09 -0.33 -2.81
CA ALA A 51 2.05 0.49 -2.06
C ALA A 51 1.75 2.00 -2.19
N ARG A 52 1.42 2.50 -3.40
CA ARG A 52 1.00 3.89 -3.61
C ARG A 52 -0.25 4.26 -2.82
N VAL A 53 -1.22 3.36 -2.78
CA VAL A 53 -2.43 3.53 -1.96
C VAL A 53 -2.04 3.68 -0.48
N GLN A 54 -1.21 2.76 0.04
CA GLN A 54 -0.81 2.82 1.45
C GLN A 54 0.01 4.08 1.77
N GLN A 55 0.88 4.54 0.86
CA GLN A 55 1.63 5.79 1.01
C GLN A 55 0.67 6.98 1.05
N SER A 56 -0.32 6.99 0.15
CA SER A 56 -1.33 8.04 0.09
C SER A 56 -2.16 8.12 1.37
N LYS A 57 -2.45 7.01 2.05
CA LYS A 57 -3.14 7.02 3.36
C LYS A 57 -2.28 7.66 4.46
N ILE A 58 -0.97 7.44 4.42
CA ILE A 58 -0.01 8.05 5.34
C ILE A 58 0.16 9.55 5.06
N LEU A 59 -0.09 10.02 3.84
CA LEU A 59 0.09 11.42 3.46
C LEU A 59 -1.22 12.21 3.29
N ALA A 60 -2.36 11.58 3.53
CA ALA A 60 -3.67 12.19 3.29
C ALA A 60 -3.91 13.41 4.19
N ASP A 61 -4.43 14.49 3.59
CA ASP A 61 -5.09 15.55 4.34
C ASP A 61 -6.42 15.01 4.88
N LEU A 62 -6.56 14.99 6.21
CA LEU A 62 -7.71 14.42 6.89
C LEU A 62 -8.94 15.35 6.86
N ASN A 63 -8.79 16.59 6.41
CA ASN A 63 -9.89 17.55 6.29
C ASN A 63 -10.55 17.53 4.91
N ASP A 64 -9.88 16.98 3.90
CA ASP A 64 -10.42 16.87 2.55
C ASP A 64 -11.24 15.59 2.38
N LYS A 65 -12.53 15.67 2.70
CA LYS A 65 -13.44 14.53 2.62
C LYS A 65 -13.54 13.94 1.20
N ALA A 66 -13.43 14.76 0.15
CA ALA A 66 -13.54 14.30 -1.22
C ALA A 66 -12.27 13.52 -1.62
N ALA A 67 -11.08 14.05 -1.31
CA ALA A 67 -9.83 13.35 -1.52
C ALA A 67 -9.74 12.07 -0.69
N LEU A 68 -10.24 12.11 0.55
CA LEU A 68 -10.37 10.92 1.39
C LEU A 68 -11.25 9.88 0.70
N GLN A 69 -12.47 10.23 0.23
CA GLN A 69 -13.35 9.30 -0.49
C GLN A 69 -12.63 8.64 -1.67
N ALA A 70 -12.06 9.45 -2.56
CA ALA A 70 -11.34 8.98 -3.75
C ALA A 70 -10.14 8.08 -3.41
N LEU A 71 -9.48 8.29 -2.27
CA LEU A 71 -8.43 7.39 -1.79
C LEU A 71 -8.97 6.03 -1.35
N GLY A 72 -10.17 5.97 -0.76
CA GLY A 72 -10.84 4.69 -0.48
C GLY A 72 -11.20 3.94 -1.75
N ASP A 73 -11.76 4.63 -2.75
CA ASP A 73 -12.11 4.04 -4.04
C ASP A 73 -10.85 3.44 -4.71
N ARG A 74 -9.73 4.21 -4.72
CA ARG A 74 -8.42 3.72 -5.17
C ARG A 74 -7.92 2.54 -4.34
N SER A 75 -8.15 2.54 -3.02
CA SER A 75 -7.79 1.41 -2.18
C SER A 75 -8.54 0.14 -2.55
N MET A 76 -9.84 0.23 -2.87
CA MET A 76 -10.62 -0.93 -3.32
C MET A 76 -10.18 -1.42 -4.70
N ALA A 77 -9.84 -0.51 -5.62
CA ALA A 77 -9.24 -0.86 -6.90
C ALA A 77 -7.90 -1.60 -6.71
N GLY A 78 -7.01 -1.08 -5.85
CA GLY A 78 -5.74 -1.75 -5.53
C GLY A 78 -5.94 -3.14 -4.93
N VAL A 79 -6.89 -3.30 -4.00
CA VAL A 79 -7.20 -4.60 -3.38
C VAL A 79 -7.69 -5.58 -4.43
N LYS A 80 -8.57 -5.14 -5.33
CA LYS A 80 -9.09 -5.99 -6.41
C LYS A 80 -8.00 -6.36 -7.42
N CYS A 81 -7.15 -5.41 -7.83
CA CYS A 81 -6.02 -5.71 -8.70
C CYS A 81 -5.11 -6.76 -8.08
N LEU A 82 -4.71 -6.57 -6.82
CA LEU A 82 -3.85 -7.51 -6.10
C LEU A 82 -4.50 -8.89 -5.97
N ARG A 83 -5.82 -8.96 -5.76
CA ARG A 83 -6.55 -10.24 -5.78
C ARG A 83 -6.46 -10.91 -7.15
N LEU A 84 -6.71 -10.17 -8.23
CA LEU A 84 -6.77 -10.72 -9.59
C LEU A 84 -5.40 -11.21 -10.09
N SER A 85 -4.33 -10.45 -9.86
CA SER A 85 -2.96 -10.82 -10.28
C SER A 85 -2.39 -12.04 -9.54
N PHE A 86 -3.05 -12.47 -8.47
CA PHE A 86 -2.66 -13.66 -7.69
C PHE A 86 -3.65 -14.82 -7.85
N MET A 87 -4.64 -14.76 -8.73
CA MET A 87 -5.52 -15.91 -8.99
C MET A 87 -4.73 -17.10 -9.59
N PRO A 88 -5.00 -18.34 -9.16
CA PRO A 88 -6.03 -18.75 -8.19
C PRO A 88 -5.61 -18.59 -6.71
N GLU A 89 -4.33 -18.41 -6.40
CA GLU A 89 -3.81 -18.25 -5.03
C GLU A 89 -4.00 -16.83 -4.45
N TYR A 90 -5.20 -16.28 -4.58
CA TYR A 90 -5.52 -14.89 -4.21
C TYR A 90 -5.14 -14.52 -2.77
N GLN A 91 -5.08 -15.51 -1.86
CA GLN A 91 -4.65 -15.30 -0.48
C GLN A 91 -3.23 -14.75 -0.39
N LYS A 92 -2.32 -15.18 -1.27
CA LYS A 92 -0.94 -14.65 -1.34
C LYS A 92 -0.95 -13.14 -1.64
N GLY A 93 -1.90 -12.68 -2.46
CA GLY A 93 -2.11 -11.26 -2.73
C GLY A 93 -2.57 -10.50 -1.48
N TYR A 94 -3.55 -11.03 -0.73
CA TYR A 94 -3.99 -10.41 0.54
C TYR A 94 -2.89 -10.36 1.59
N ASP A 95 -2.10 -11.43 1.71
CA ASP A 95 -0.97 -11.50 2.64
C ASP A 95 0.10 -10.46 2.28
N LEU A 96 0.42 -10.34 0.98
CA LEU A 96 1.34 -9.31 0.48
C LEU A 96 0.82 -7.89 0.74
N GLY A 97 -0.47 -7.64 0.50
CA GLY A 97 -1.09 -6.34 0.78
C GLY A 97 -1.01 -5.96 2.27
N SER A 98 -1.22 -6.95 3.15
CA SER A 98 -1.12 -6.78 4.61
C SER A 98 0.34 -6.55 5.05
N GLN A 99 1.29 -7.24 4.43
CA GLN A 99 2.72 -7.02 4.65
C GLN A 99 3.15 -5.61 4.22
N LEU A 100 2.72 -5.15 3.04
CA LEU A 100 2.97 -3.78 2.57
C LEU A 100 2.41 -2.76 3.56
N GLU A 101 1.18 -2.94 4.05
CA GLU A 101 0.60 -2.05 5.06
C GLU A 101 1.47 -1.93 6.32
N ALA A 102 1.93 -3.08 6.86
CA ALA A 102 2.78 -3.12 8.04
C ALA A 102 4.15 -2.46 7.81
N MET A 103 4.77 -2.71 6.65
CA MET A 103 6.05 -2.10 6.27
C MET A 103 5.95 -0.58 6.05
N MET A 104 4.78 -0.11 5.62
CA MET A 104 4.51 1.30 5.40
C MET A 104 4.29 2.05 6.72
N ALA A 105 3.57 1.45 7.66
CA ALA A 105 3.31 2.01 8.99
C ALA A 105 4.43 1.72 10.02
N ASN A 106 5.69 1.62 9.58
CA ASN A 106 6.83 1.10 10.36
C ASN A 106 7.47 2.08 11.38
N THR A 107 6.99 3.32 11.47
CA THR A 107 7.39 4.30 12.49
C THR A 107 6.19 4.81 13.26
N LYS A 108 6.39 5.28 14.50
CA LYS A 108 5.31 5.81 15.34
C LYS A 108 4.51 6.94 14.64
N ALA A 109 5.18 7.80 13.88
CA ALA A 109 4.54 8.88 13.14
C ALA A 109 3.62 8.33 12.04
N ARG A 110 4.13 7.40 11.21
CA ARG A 110 3.36 6.74 10.15
C ARG A 110 2.20 5.93 10.70
N THR A 111 2.39 5.18 11.79
CA THR A 111 1.31 4.44 12.46
C THR A 111 0.21 5.38 12.97
N LYS A 112 0.58 6.50 13.62
CA LYS A 112 -0.40 7.48 14.12
C LYS A 112 -1.25 8.06 12.99
N GLN A 113 -0.61 8.43 11.89
CA GLN A 113 -1.31 9.00 10.73
C GLN A 113 -2.21 7.97 10.04
N TYR A 114 -1.75 6.72 9.90
CA TYR A 114 -2.58 5.63 9.40
C TYR A 114 -3.83 5.40 10.27
N ILE A 115 -3.68 5.38 11.59
CA ILE A 115 -4.81 5.28 12.52
C ILE A 115 -5.76 6.49 12.38
N ALA A 116 -5.22 7.70 12.21
CA ALA A 116 -6.02 8.90 12.02
C ALA A 116 -6.81 8.88 10.70
N TYR A 117 -6.19 8.42 9.60
CA TYR A 117 -6.88 8.17 8.33
C TYR A 117 -8.04 7.18 8.51
N ASN A 118 -7.80 6.03 9.16
CA ASN A 118 -8.84 5.02 9.39
C ASN A 118 -10.00 5.56 10.23
N ARG A 119 -9.72 6.42 11.22
CA ARG A 119 -10.76 7.12 12.00
C ARG A 119 -11.56 8.10 11.13
N ALA A 120 -10.88 8.90 10.31
CA ALA A 120 -11.53 9.87 9.41
C ALA A 120 -12.43 9.19 8.36
N ARG A 121 -12.08 7.96 7.94
CA ARG A 121 -12.88 7.13 7.02
C ARG A 121 -13.91 6.23 7.72
N SER A 122 -13.96 6.21 9.05
CA SER A 122 -14.89 5.36 9.78
C SER A 122 -16.35 5.71 9.41
N GLY A 123 -17.16 4.68 9.11
CA GLY A 123 -18.54 4.85 8.66
C GLY A 123 -18.72 5.24 7.19
N SER A 124 -17.64 5.46 6.44
CA SER A 124 -17.73 5.66 4.99
C SER A 124 -18.00 4.34 4.24
N VAL A 125 -18.66 4.44 3.08
CA VAL A 125 -18.91 3.31 2.18
C VAL A 125 -18.05 3.48 0.94
N THR A 126 -17.47 2.38 0.46
CA THR A 126 -16.72 2.32 -0.80
C THR A 126 -17.22 1.12 -1.58
N GLU A 127 -17.58 1.34 -2.84
CA GLU A 127 -18.02 0.26 -3.72
C GLU A 127 -16.81 -0.52 -4.25
N LEU A 128 -16.97 -1.82 -4.45
CA LEU A 128 -15.97 -2.62 -5.16
C LEU A 128 -16.09 -2.33 -6.66
N PRO A 129 -15.09 -1.72 -7.31
CA PRO A 129 -15.19 -1.37 -8.73
C PRO A 129 -15.38 -2.59 -9.63
N SER A 130 -16.15 -2.44 -10.72
CA SER A 130 -16.33 -3.45 -11.78
C SER A 130 -15.10 -3.54 -12.70
N GLY A 131 -14.94 -4.67 -13.42
CA GLY A 131 -13.88 -4.83 -14.44
C GLY A 131 -12.44 -4.94 -13.89
N THR A 132 -11.45 -4.76 -14.78
CA THR A 132 -10.03 -4.72 -14.44
C THR A 132 -9.71 -3.42 -13.71
N THR A 133 -8.94 -3.51 -12.63
CA THR A 133 -8.62 -2.37 -11.74
C THR A 133 -7.12 -2.17 -11.57
N CYS A 134 -6.31 -3.00 -12.25
CA CYS A 134 -4.88 -2.82 -12.31
C CYS A 134 -4.54 -1.61 -13.16
N GLU A 135 -3.71 -0.74 -12.60
CA GLU A 135 -3.12 0.37 -13.34
C GLU A 135 -2.16 -0.16 -14.43
N PRO A 136 -2.03 0.56 -15.56
CA PRO A 136 -1.13 0.18 -16.65
C PRO A 136 0.35 0.12 -16.23
#